data_AF-A0A7S2W9D3-F1
#
_entry.id   AF-A0A7S2W9D3-F1
#
_cell.length_a   1.000
_cell.length_b   1.000
_cell.length_c   1.000
_cell.angle_alpha   90.00
_cell.angle_beta   90.00
_cell.angle_gamma   90.00
#
_symmetry.space_group_name_H-M   'P 1'
#
loop_
_entity.id
_entity.type
_entity.pdbx_description
1 polymer ?
#
loop_
_entity_poly.entity_id
_entity_poly.type
_entity_poly.pdbx_seq_one_letter_code
_entity_poly.pdbx_strand_id
1 'polypeptide(L)'
;MGQARVLAAALCLCAAEGARRRREEREPEVGTWPGIDAQLQNVSDFFTAPAVVTSLVMCFSVLLICPAQKRFGYLGEFLKEFLGMIVMIVCTFTPGPFLGSFKGYEEWLAHVAGVIVADYLCGGPQVNPAVTIAMFVWRKISGYQVLLYIAAQMAGGIVAFPLLQSISTPYKAVIGGPEVGPEVTVAQGMFNEGVAMFLLMLGIYAFATTAIGNVYPVKQPLIAAVIRACIFYFGTTGPAMNPALGTTWAFYKSQSTAFPTDAGHYAIYWGAAMAGAAVATLLWSVVTSTGPFGEDTADKAPDTLRDVWSHHVKRLTERKTDEVLRDFAPNAKVTVQYLPENSRGTDVRSTDAKKNLEVLFNFLKGLREEDVIATDVEELSETTILYTWRAPSRKLANATTIAVFDSNLKITRYNVTVLFQ
;
A
#
# COMPACT_ATOMS: atom_id res chain seq x y z
N MET A 1 -16.14 0.33 20.71
CA MET A 1 -17.48 -0.30 20.82
C MET A 1 -18.36 -0.18 19.57
N GLY A 2 -18.13 0.76 18.64
CA GLY A 2 -18.90 0.87 17.39
C GLY A 2 -18.49 -0.11 16.26
N GLN A 3 -17.22 -0.53 16.22
CA GLN A 3 -16.64 -1.33 15.11
C GLN A 3 -17.09 -2.81 15.09
N ALA A 4 -17.26 -3.45 16.24
CA ALA A 4 -17.83 -4.80 16.31
C ALA A 4 -19.32 -4.83 15.94
N ARG A 5 -20.03 -3.70 16.13
CA ARG A 5 -21.45 -3.59 15.81
C ARG A 5 -21.72 -3.45 14.30
N VAL A 6 -20.81 -2.85 13.54
CA VAL A 6 -20.94 -2.75 12.07
C VAL A 6 -20.66 -4.11 11.42
N LEU A 7 -19.61 -4.82 11.87
CA LEU A 7 -19.32 -6.18 11.42
C LEU A 7 -20.44 -7.15 11.81
N ALA A 8 -20.91 -7.08 13.06
CA ALA A 8 -22.06 -7.85 13.52
C ALA A 8 -23.33 -7.46 12.77
N ALA A 9 -23.58 -6.18 12.45
CA ALA A 9 -24.77 -5.77 11.71
C ALA A 9 -24.74 -6.25 10.25
N ALA A 10 -23.60 -6.15 9.57
CA ALA A 10 -23.46 -6.62 8.19
C ALA A 10 -23.56 -8.16 8.11
N LEU A 11 -22.89 -8.88 9.02
CA LEU A 11 -23.00 -10.33 9.13
C LEU A 11 -24.39 -10.77 9.60
N CYS A 12 -25.03 -10.06 10.53
CA CYS A 12 -26.39 -10.35 10.99
C CYS A 12 -27.44 -10.01 9.94
N LEU A 13 -27.26 -8.99 9.10
CA LEU A 13 -28.18 -8.70 7.99
C LEU A 13 -28.06 -9.77 6.90
N CYS A 14 -26.84 -10.17 6.53
CA CYS A 14 -26.62 -11.28 5.62
C CYS A 14 -27.13 -12.62 6.19
N ALA A 15 -26.91 -12.86 7.49
CA ALA A 15 -27.38 -14.05 8.18
C ALA A 15 -28.90 -14.03 8.40
N ALA A 16 -29.52 -12.88 8.65
CA ALA A 16 -30.96 -12.74 8.85
C ALA A 16 -31.73 -12.90 7.54
N GLU A 17 -31.23 -12.33 6.44
CA GLU A 17 -31.84 -12.52 5.12
C GLU A 17 -31.65 -13.97 4.63
N GLY A 18 -30.47 -14.56 4.90
CA GLY A 18 -30.21 -15.98 4.65
C GLY A 18 -30.95 -16.95 5.58
N ALA A 19 -31.30 -16.53 6.81
CA ALA A 19 -32.11 -17.31 7.75
C ALA A 19 -33.60 -17.21 7.44
N ARG A 20 -34.05 -16.06 6.92
CA ARG A 20 -35.44 -15.85 6.49
C ARG A 20 -35.79 -16.75 5.30
N ARG A 21 -34.86 -16.96 4.36
CA ARG A 21 -35.01 -17.89 3.23
C ARG A 21 -34.83 -19.38 3.62
N ARG A 22 -34.00 -19.67 4.62
CA ARG A 22 -33.88 -21.03 5.22
C ARG A 22 -35.12 -21.53 5.95
N ARG A 23 -36.11 -20.67 6.21
CA ARG A 23 -37.43 -21.12 6.71
C ARG A 23 -38.31 -21.71 5.61
N GLU A 24 -38.00 -21.49 4.33
CA GLU A 24 -38.79 -21.97 3.19
C GLU A 24 -38.18 -23.22 2.52
N GLU A 25 -36.89 -23.49 2.73
CA GLU A 25 -36.21 -24.72 2.29
C GLU A 25 -35.71 -25.49 3.52
N ARG A 26 -36.06 -26.79 3.64
CA ARG A 26 -35.70 -27.64 4.80
C ARG A 26 -34.26 -27.40 5.26
N GLU A 27 -34.11 -27.05 6.54
CA GLU A 27 -32.80 -26.84 7.17
C GLU A 27 -31.91 -28.08 6.99
N PRO A 28 -30.65 -27.93 6.56
CA PRO A 28 -29.65 -28.94 6.89
C PRO A 28 -29.51 -28.93 8.41
N GLU A 29 -29.68 -30.09 9.04
CA GLU A 29 -29.34 -30.27 10.44
C GLU A 29 -27.94 -29.69 10.67
N VAL A 30 -27.79 -28.82 11.68
CA VAL A 30 -26.49 -28.39 12.19
C VAL A 30 -25.87 -29.59 12.89
N GLY A 31 -25.51 -30.59 12.09
CA GLY A 31 -24.79 -31.77 12.51
C GLY A 31 -23.37 -31.35 12.87
N THR A 32 -22.87 -31.92 13.97
CA THR A 32 -21.44 -32.02 14.29
C THR A 32 -20.62 -32.08 13.02
N TRP A 33 -19.75 -31.10 12.72
CA TRP A 33 -18.99 -31.00 11.46
C TRP A 33 -18.41 -32.37 11.05
N PRO A 34 -19.06 -33.14 10.15
CA PRO A 34 -18.58 -34.46 9.81
C PRO A 34 -17.36 -34.29 8.91
N GLY A 35 -16.22 -34.84 9.30
CA GLY A 35 -15.01 -34.84 8.47
C GLY A 35 -14.11 -33.61 8.62
N ILE A 36 -14.14 -32.89 9.76
CA ILE A 36 -13.08 -31.90 10.09
C ILE A 36 -11.69 -32.51 9.93
N ASP A 37 -11.49 -33.74 10.41
CA ASP A 37 -10.19 -34.40 10.31
C ASP A 37 -9.77 -34.63 8.85
N ALA A 38 -10.71 -35.01 7.98
CA ALA A 38 -10.46 -35.17 6.55
C ALA A 38 -10.20 -33.82 5.86
N GLN A 39 -10.88 -32.75 6.27
CA GLN A 39 -10.61 -31.40 5.76
C GLN A 39 -9.25 -30.88 6.23
N LEU A 40 -8.91 -31.06 7.50
CA LEU A 40 -7.60 -30.72 8.05
C LEU A 40 -6.50 -31.53 7.36
N GLN A 41 -6.75 -32.80 7.04
CA GLN A 41 -5.83 -33.63 6.28
C GLN A 41 -5.65 -33.10 4.85
N ASN A 42 -6.73 -32.78 4.13
CA ASN A 42 -6.64 -32.21 2.78
C ASN A 42 -5.87 -30.87 2.76
N VAL A 43 -6.09 -30.03 3.76
CA VAL A 43 -5.34 -28.77 3.95
C VAL A 43 -3.87 -29.05 4.24
N SER A 44 -3.59 -30.00 5.13
CA SER A 44 -2.23 -30.43 5.46
C SER A 44 -1.51 -30.98 4.24
N ASP A 45 -2.15 -31.88 3.48
CA ASP A 45 -1.59 -32.48 2.27
C ASP A 45 -1.28 -31.42 1.22
N PHE A 46 -2.15 -30.41 1.06
CA PHE A 46 -1.88 -29.28 0.18
C PHE A 46 -0.65 -28.47 0.64
N PHE A 47 -0.59 -28.07 1.91
CA PHE A 47 0.52 -27.24 2.41
C PHE A 47 1.84 -27.98 2.56
N THR A 48 1.82 -29.31 2.57
CA THR A 48 3.02 -30.16 2.57
C THR A 48 3.45 -30.59 1.17
N ALA A 49 2.64 -30.31 0.14
CA ALA A 49 3.00 -30.57 -1.24
C ALA A 49 4.30 -29.83 -1.61
N PRO A 50 5.32 -30.52 -2.18
CA PRO A 50 6.61 -29.92 -2.46
C PRO A 50 6.53 -28.63 -3.28
N ALA A 51 5.65 -28.58 -4.28
CA ALA A 51 5.49 -27.40 -5.12
C ALA A 51 4.94 -26.20 -4.33
N VAL A 52 4.04 -26.41 -3.38
CA VAL A 52 3.50 -25.35 -2.51
C VAL A 52 4.59 -24.83 -1.57
N VAL A 53 5.30 -25.74 -0.89
CA VAL A 53 6.40 -25.39 0.02
C VAL A 53 7.49 -24.62 -0.72
N THR A 54 7.95 -25.12 -1.86
CA THR A 54 8.97 -24.45 -2.67
C THR A 54 8.51 -23.06 -3.12
N SER A 55 7.27 -22.93 -3.57
CA SER A 55 6.73 -21.64 -4.02
C SER A 55 6.65 -20.61 -2.89
N LEU A 56 6.20 -21.03 -1.70
CA LEU A 56 6.17 -20.17 -0.52
C LEU A 56 7.59 -19.78 -0.09
N VAL A 57 8.52 -20.74 -0.01
CA VAL A 57 9.92 -20.46 0.32
C VAL A 57 10.53 -19.45 -0.66
N MET A 58 10.28 -19.61 -1.97
CA MET A 58 10.74 -18.66 -2.98
C MET A 58 10.15 -17.25 -2.75
N CYS A 59 8.85 -17.14 -2.47
CA CYS A 59 8.23 -15.85 -2.20
C CYS A 59 8.80 -15.19 -0.94
N PHE A 60 8.98 -15.94 0.15
CA PHE A 60 9.56 -15.40 1.40
C PHE A 60 11.06 -15.10 1.28
N SER A 61 11.79 -15.78 0.39
CA SER A 61 13.23 -15.57 0.21
C SER A 61 13.56 -14.15 -0.28
N VAL A 62 12.60 -13.43 -0.85
CA VAL A 62 12.78 -12.03 -1.28
C VAL A 62 13.24 -11.14 -0.12
N LEU A 63 12.81 -11.43 1.11
CA LEU A 63 13.18 -10.69 2.32
C LEU A 63 14.69 -10.81 2.62
N LEU A 64 15.35 -11.84 2.10
CA LEU A 64 16.79 -12.04 2.27
C LEU A 64 17.62 -11.15 1.36
N ILE A 65 17.04 -10.64 0.26
CA ILE A 65 17.71 -9.78 -0.73
C ILE A 65 18.01 -8.39 -0.15
N CYS A 66 17.18 -7.88 0.76
CA CYS A 66 17.41 -6.57 1.36
C CYS A 66 18.44 -6.58 2.51
N PRO A 67 19.14 -5.45 2.74
CA PRO A 67 20.04 -5.28 3.88
C PRO A 67 19.35 -5.55 5.21
N ALA A 68 20.05 -6.20 6.13
CA ALA A 68 19.50 -6.64 7.43
C ALA A 68 18.82 -5.50 8.21
N GLN A 69 19.35 -4.28 8.11
CA GLN A 69 18.82 -3.08 8.77
C GLN A 69 17.40 -2.70 8.31
N LYS A 70 17.03 -2.96 7.05
CA LYS A 70 15.70 -2.62 6.48
C LYS A 70 14.69 -3.78 6.57
N ARG A 71 15.12 -4.98 6.96
CA ARG A 71 14.29 -6.20 6.93
C ARG A 71 13.02 -6.11 7.77
N PHE A 72 13.07 -5.49 8.95
CA PHE A 72 11.90 -5.38 9.81
C PHE A 72 10.79 -4.51 9.19
N GLY A 73 11.16 -3.40 8.53
CA GLY A 73 10.19 -2.56 7.81
C GLY A 73 9.56 -3.30 6.64
N TYR A 74 10.39 -3.94 5.80
CA TYR A 74 9.91 -4.71 4.66
C TYR A 74 9.12 -5.96 5.04
N LEU A 75 9.39 -6.57 6.20
CA LEU A 75 8.56 -7.65 6.72
C LEU A 75 7.15 -7.14 7.02
N GLY A 76 7.01 -5.94 7.60
CA GLY A 76 5.71 -5.31 7.83
C GLY A 76 4.93 -5.09 6.52
N GLU A 77 5.60 -4.55 5.50
CA GLU A 77 5.01 -4.35 4.17
C GLU A 77 4.64 -5.68 3.49
N PHE A 78 5.52 -6.68 3.57
CA PHE A 78 5.26 -8.02 3.04
C PHE A 78 4.04 -8.65 3.71
N LEU A 79 3.96 -8.64 5.05
CA LEU A 79 2.83 -9.20 5.78
C LEU A 79 1.52 -8.48 5.46
N LYS A 80 1.58 -7.16 5.24
CA LYS A 80 0.43 -6.36 4.84
C LYS A 80 -0.15 -6.84 3.50
N GLU A 81 0.69 -7.01 2.49
CA GLU A 81 0.30 -7.52 1.17
C GLU A 81 -0.13 -9.00 1.21
N PHE A 82 0.60 -9.83 1.96
CA PHE A 82 0.34 -11.26 2.12
C PHE A 82 -1.02 -11.53 2.79
N LEU A 83 -1.27 -10.93 3.96
CA LEU A 83 -2.54 -11.06 4.67
C LEU A 83 -3.67 -10.36 3.89
N GLY A 84 -3.37 -9.22 3.28
CA GLY A 84 -4.28 -8.51 2.39
C GLY A 84 -4.82 -9.39 1.29
N MET A 85 -3.96 -10.13 0.59
CA MET A 85 -4.37 -11.03 -0.49
C MET A 85 -5.24 -12.17 0.03
N ILE A 86 -4.91 -12.75 1.19
CA ILE A 86 -5.71 -13.82 1.80
C ILE A 86 -7.12 -13.32 2.15
N VAL A 87 -7.21 -12.21 2.87
CA VAL A 87 -8.49 -11.63 3.29
C VAL A 87 -9.29 -11.18 2.07
N MET A 88 -8.64 -10.58 1.07
CA MET A 88 -9.30 -10.15 -0.17
C MET A 88 -9.93 -11.34 -0.90
N ILE A 89 -9.19 -12.42 -1.18
CA ILE A 89 -9.74 -13.59 -1.87
C ILE A 89 -10.89 -14.19 -1.06
N VAL A 90 -10.67 -14.44 0.24
CA VAL A 90 -11.71 -15.06 1.07
C VAL A 90 -12.96 -14.20 1.11
N CYS A 91 -12.86 -12.89 1.36
CA CYS A 91 -14.02 -12.03 1.51
C CYS A 91 -14.73 -11.68 0.19
N THR A 92 -14.01 -11.61 -0.93
CA THR A 92 -14.59 -11.23 -2.23
C THR A 92 -15.14 -12.41 -3.02
N PHE A 93 -14.64 -13.63 -2.79
CA PHE A 93 -15.12 -14.84 -3.47
C PHE A 93 -16.23 -15.53 -2.68
N THR A 94 -16.24 -15.50 -1.35
CA THR A 94 -17.28 -16.14 -0.51
C THR A 94 -18.73 -15.89 -0.97
N PRO A 95 -19.12 -14.70 -1.47
CA PRO A 95 -20.51 -14.50 -1.89
C PRO A 95 -20.98 -15.43 -3.01
N GLY A 96 -20.13 -15.78 -3.97
CA GLY A 96 -20.53 -16.61 -5.12
C GLY A 96 -20.81 -18.07 -4.76
N PRO A 97 -19.85 -18.79 -4.15
CA PRO A 97 -20.01 -20.20 -3.80
C PRO A 97 -21.02 -20.46 -2.68
N PHE A 98 -21.15 -19.56 -1.69
CA PHE A 98 -21.87 -19.85 -0.44
C PHE A 98 -23.31 -19.35 -0.40
N LEU A 99 -23.63 -18.32 -1.18
CA LEU A 99 -24.94 -17.69 -1.13
C LEU A 99 -25.80 -18.00 -2.37
N GLY A 100 -25.33 -18.92 -3.23
CA GLY A 100 -25.97 -19.24 -4.51
C GLY A 100 -25.76 -18.13 -5.55
N SER A 101 -26.29 -18.30 -6.77
CA SER A 101 -26.21 -17.26 -7.79
C SER A 101 -27.09 -16.07 -7.39
N PHE A 102 -26.53 -15.09 -6.68
CA PHE A 102 -27.20 -13.81 -6.51
C PHE A 102 -27.34 -13.15 -7.88
N LYS A 103 -28.57 -13.00 -8.36
CA LYS A 103 -28.80 -12.28 -9.61
C LYS A 103 -29.11 -10.83 -9.28
N GLY A 104 -28.07 -9.99 -9.26
CA GLY A 104 -28.25 -8.54 -9.13
C GLY A 104 -27.44 -7.89 -8.01
N TYR A 105 -28.10 -7.06 -7.20
CA TYR A 105 -27.44 -6.08 -6.31
C TYR A 105 -26.77 -6.71 -5.09
N GLU A 106 -27.17 -7.90 -4.66
CA GLU A 106 -26.61 -8.58 -3.50
C GLU A 106 -25.16 -9.00 -3.75
N GLU A 107 -24.87 -9.45 -4.97
CA GLU A 107 -23.53 -9.79 -5.45
C GLU A 107 -22.62 -8.55 -5.47
N TRP A 108 -23.18 -7.39 -5.83
CA TRP A 108 -22.48 -6.11 -5.77
C TRP A 108 -22.19 -5.69 -4.32
N LEU A 109 -23.19 -5.73 -3.44
CA LEU A 109 -23.04 -5.35 -2.04
C LEU A 109 -22.03 -6.24 -1.32
N ALA A 110 -22.08 -7.55 -1.55
CA ALA A 110 -21.19 -8.50 -0.91
C ALA A 110 -19.74 -8.34 -1.42
N HIS A 111 -19.54 -8.13 -2.72
CA HIS A 111 -18.23 -7.81 -3.28
C HIS A 111 -17.67 -6.50 -2.71
N VAL A 112 -18.49 -5.44 -2.68
CA VAL A 112 -18.11 -4.13 -2.12
C VAL A 112 -17.72 -4.25 -0.65
N ALA A 113 -18.53 -4.96 0.15
CA ALA A 113 -18.22 -5.22 1.55
C ALA A 113 -16.91 -6.01 1.70
N GLY A 114 -16.69 -7.04 0.88
CA GLY A 114 -15.47 -7.84 0.92
C GLY A 114 -14.20 -7.04 0.63
N VAL A 115 -14.25 -6.17 -0.39
CA VAL A 115 -13.13 -5.25 -0.72
C VAL A 115 -12.87 -4.26 0.42
N ILE A 116 -13.92 -3.68 1.02
CA ILE A 116 -13.79 -2.74 2.15
C ILE A 116 -13.16 -3.44 3.36
N VAL A 117 -13.58 -4.68 3.66
CA VAL A 117 -13.04 -5.47 4.78
C VAL A 117 -11.56 -5.76 4.58
N ALA A 118 -11.18 -6.23 3.39
CA ALA A 118 -9.79 -6.53 3.07
C ALA A 118 -8.90 -5.28 3.15
N ASP A 119 -9.36 -4.16 2.58
CA ASP A 119 -8.63 -2.90 2.63
C ASP A 119 -8.48 -2.40 4.07
N TYR A 120 -9.58 -2.31 4.81
CA TYR A 120 -9.59 -1.72 6.15
C TYR A 120 -8.78 -2.54 7.15
N LEU A 121 -8.99 -3.86 7.19
CA LEU A 121 -8.35 -4.74 8.20
C LEU A 121 -6.84 -4.91 7.96
N CYS A 122 -6.41 -4.87 6.69
CA CYS A 122 -5.01 -5.04 6.33
C CYS A 122 -4.31 -3.70 6.08
N GLY A 123 -4.94 -2.56 6.40
CA GLY A 123 -4.31 -1.24 6.35
C GLY A 123 -4.06 -0.70 4.94
N GLY A 124 -4.90 -1.05 3.97
CA GLY A 124 -4.85 -0.62 2.57
C GLY A 124 -3.72 -1.25 1.75
N PRO A 125 -3.64 -2.60 1.66
CA PRO A 125 -2.70 -3.28 0.78
C PRO A 125 -3.10 -3.14 -0.69
N GLN A 126 -2.12 -3.22 -1.59
CA GLN A 126 -2.37 -3.13 -3.04
C GLN A 126 -2.99 -4.42 -3.59
N VAL A 127 -2.57 -5.57 -3.05
CA VAL A 127 -3.08 -6.93 -3.35
C VAL A 127 -3.16 -7.30 -4.84
N ASN A 128 -2.45 -6.57 -5.69
CA ASN A 128 -2.55 -6.68 -7.14
C ASN A 128 -1.24 -6.23 -7.81
N PRO A 129 -0.51 -7.14 -8.50
CA PRO A 129 0.73 -6.79 -9.18
C PRO A 129 0.57 -5.68 -10.24
N ALA A 130 -0.58 -5.56 -10.90
CA ALA A 130 -0.82 -4.47 -11.86
C ALA A 130 -0.92 -3.10 -11.17
N VAL A 131 -1.53 -3.04 -9.98
CA VAL A 131 -1.53 -1.83 -9.13
C VAL A 131 -0.12 -1.54 -8.63
N THR A 132 0.65 -2.57 -8.25
CA THR A 132 2.07 -2.44 -7.89
C THR A 132 2.89 -1.80 -9.00
N ILE A 133 2.73 -2.27 -10.24
CA ILE A 133 3.40 -1.66 -11.39
C ILE A 133 2.92 -0.22 -11.61
N ALA A 134 1.63 0.06 -11.48
CA ALA A 134 1.12 1.42 -11.57
C ALA A 134 1.77 2.37 -10.54
N MET A 135 1.94 1.94 -9.29
CA MET A 135 2.63 2.71 -8.25
C MET A 135 4.11 2.90 -8.56
N PHE A 136 4.77 1.90 -9.17
CA PHE A 136 6.15 2.02 -9.61
C PHE A 136 6.29 3.02 -10.77
N VAL A 137 5.41 2.96 -11.80
CA VAL A 137 5.39 3.92 -12.90
C VAL A 137 5.10 5.35 -12.40
N TRP A 138 4.24 5.48 -11.39
CA TRP A 138 3.98 6.77 -10.72
C TRP A 138 5.18 7.25 -9.88
N ARG A 139 6.21 6.43 -9.65
CA ARG A 139 7.36 6.71 -8.76
C ARG A 139 6.96 6.84 -7.28
N LYS A 140 5.98 6.03 -6.82
CA LYS A 140 5.54 5.97 -5.42
C LYS A 140 6.20 4.85 -4.62
N ILE A 141 6.73 3.83 -5.30
CA ILE A 141 7.44 2.71 -4.68
C ILE A 141 8.73 2.42 -5.45
N SER A 142 9.71 1.84 -4.75
CA SER A 142 10.99 1.41 -5.32
C SER A 142 10.88 0.10 -6.11
N GLY A 143 11.86 -0.20 -6.96
CA GLY A 143 11.91 -1.48 -7.69
C GLY A 143 12.00 -2.70 -6.76
N TYR A 144 12.64 -2.58 -5.60
CA TYR A 144 12.64 -3.65 -4.61
C TYR A 144 11.25 -3.89 -4.00
N GLN A 145 10.50 -2.82 -3.70
CA GLN A 145 9.12 -2.94 -3.21
C GLN A 145 8.21 -3.60 -4.24
N VAL A 146 8.43 -3.38 -5.54
CA VAL A 146 7.70 -4.12 -6.59
C VAL A 146 7.89 -5.63 -6.43
N LEU A 147 9.14 -6.09 -6.32
CA LEU A 147 9.44 -7.52 -6.14
C LEU A 147 8.86 -8.05 -4.82
N LEU A 148 9.02 -7.29 -3.73
CA LEU A 148 8.50 -7.63 -2.40
C LEU A 148 6.99 -7.81 -2.39
N TYR A 149 6.25 -6.86 -2.98
CA TYR A 149 4.79 -6.85 -2.96
C TYR A 149 4.23 -7.95 -3.84
N ILE A 150 4.79 -8.15 -5.04
CA ILE A 150 4.37 -9.23 -5.94
C ILE A 150 4.62 -10.60 -5.27
N ALA A 151 5.77 -10.81 -4.62
CA ALA A 151 6.05 -12.03 -3.90
C ALA A 151 5.06 -12.27 -2.74
N ALA A 152 4.75 -11.23 -1.96
CA ALA A 152 3.77 -11.31 -0.88
C ALA A 152 2.36 -11.64 -1.39
N GLN A 153 1.94 -11.00 -2.48
CA GLN A 153 0.65 -11.22 -3.14
C GLN A 153 0.55 -12.65 -3.69
N MET A 154 1.60 -13.16 -4.32
CA MET A 154 1.66 -14.55 -4.79
C MET A 154 1.58 -15.54 -3.64
N ALA A 155 2.35 -15.33 -2.56
CA ALA A 155 2.29 -16.18 -1.38
C ALA A 155 0.90 -16.17 -0.74
N GLY A 156 0.27 -15.01 -0.64
CA GLY A 156 -1.07 -14.88 -0.08
C GLY A 156 -2.11 -15.60 -0.93
N GLY A 157 -2.04 -15.50 -2.26
CA GLY A 157 -2.94 -16.21 -3.17
C GLY A 157 -2.80 -17.73 -3.12
N ILE A 158 -1.56 -18.24 -3.02
CA ILE A 158 -1.29 -19.68 -2.85
C ILE A 158 -1.95 -20.22 -1.58
N VAL A 159 -1.97 -19.43 -0.49
CA VAL A 159 -2.60 -19.81 0.79
C VAL A 159 -4.12 -19.63 0.76
N ALA A 160 -4.63 -18.64 0.02
CA ALA A 160 -6.03 -18.22 0.12
C ALA A 160 -7.02 -19.21 -0.50
N PHE A 161 -6.74 -19.75 -1.69
CA PHE A 161 -7.66 -20.67 -2.39
C PHE A 161 -7.91 -22.00 -1.66
N PRO A 162 -6.91 -22.73 -1.15
CA PRO A 162 -7.17 -23.93 -0.35
C PRO A 162 -7.93 -23.60 0.94
N LEU A 163 -7.63 -22.46 1.58
CA LEU A 163 -8.38 -22.00 2.75
C LEU A 163 -9.85 -21.73 2.40
N LEU A 164 -10.10 -21.01 1.30
CA LEU A 164 -11.45 -20.75 0.80
C LEU A 164 -12.19 -22.05 0.48
N GLN A 165 -11.54 -23.02 -0.15
CA GLN A 165 -12.14 -24.35 -0.41
C GLN A 165 -12.53 -25.05 0.89
N SER A 166 -11.68 -25.01 1.91
CA SER A 166 -11.97 -25.62 3.20
C SER A 166 -13.15 -24.98 3.91
N ILE A 167 -13.28 -23.65 3.84
CA ILE A 167 -14.46 -22.93 4.35
C ILE A 167 -15.70 -23.31 3.53
N SER A 168 -15.56 -23.56 2.23
CA SER A 168 -16.66 -23.85 1.28
C SER A 168 -17.20 -25.27 1.38
N THR A 169 -16.34 -26.23 1.74
CA THR A 169 -16.66 -27.66 1.71
C THR A 169 -17.84 -28.06 2.61
N PRO A 170 -17.96 -27.58 3.88
CA PRO A 170 -19.13 -27.85 4.72
C PRO A 170 -20.47 -27.41 4.10
N TYR A 171 -20.44 -26.41 3.23
CA TYR A 171 -21.62 -25.86 2.56
C TYR A 171 -21.86 -26.46 1.17
N LYS A 172 -21.05 -27.45 0.76
CA LYS A 172 -21.06 -28.04 -0.60
C LYS A 172 -20.92 -26.98 -1.70
N ALA A 173 -20.27 -25.87 -1.36
CA ALA A 173 -20.04 -24.75 -2.24
C ALA A 173 -18.86 -25.03 -3.17
N VAL A 174 -19.01 -24.74 -4.47
CA VAL A 174 -17.94 -24.87 -5.47
C VAL A 174 -17.29 -23.51 -5.67
N ILE A 175 -15.98 -23.42 -5.38
CA ILE A 175 -15.23 -22.20 -5.62
C ILE A 175 -14.87 -22.08 -7.10
N GLY A 176 -14.89 -20.86 -7.62
CA GLY A 176 -14.46 -20.53 -8.97
C GLY A 176 -13.38 -19.46 -8.96
N GLY A 177 -12.85 -19.13 -10.13
CA GLY A 177 -11.89 -18.05 -10.32
C GLY A 177 -11.72 -17.64 -11.78
N PRO A 178 -10.78 -16.70 -12.05
CA PRO A 178 -10.55 -16.17 -13.39
C PRO A 178 -10.15 -17.25 -14.39
N GLU A 179 -10.89 -17.37 -15.49
CA GLU A 179 -10.65 -18.39 -16.51
C GLU A 179 -10.92 -17.83 -17.90
N VAL A 180 -9.98 -18.10 -18.80
CA VAL A 180 -10.14 -17.78 -20.21
C VAL A 180 -11.05 -18.85 -20.83
N GLY A 181 -12.16 -18.43 -21.42
CA GLY A 181 -13.07 -19.34 -22.10
C GLY A 181 -12.39 -20.06 -23.27
N PRO A 182 -12.80 -21.29 -23.61
CA PRO A 182 -12.14 -22.10 -24.64
C PRO A 182 -12.15 -21.47 -26.04
N GLU A 183 -13.09 -20.55 -26.31
CA GLU A 183 -13.23 -19.85 -27.59
C GLU A 183 -12.51 -18.48 -27.62
N VAL A 184 -11.92 -18.05 -26.50
CA VAL A 184 -11.27 -16.74 -26.40
C VAL A 184 -9.82 -16.84 -26.86
N THR A 185 -9.48 -16.11 -27.91
CA THR A 185 -8.09 -16.01 -28.38
C THR A 185 -7.23 -15.23 -27.39
N VAL A 186 -5.92 -15.47 -27.38
CA VAL A 186 -4.98 -14.73 -26.53
C VAL A 186 -5.11 -13.21 -26.72
N ALA A 187 -5.25 -12.74 -27.96
CA ALA A 187 -5.41 -11.32 -28.26
C ALA A 187 -6.71 -10.73 -27.68
N GLN A 188 -7.83 -11.45 -27.77
CA GLN A 188 -9.10 -11.03 -27.15
C GLN A 188 -8.99 -11.00 -25.62
N GLY A 189 -8.35 -12.00 -25.02
CA GLY A 189 -8.11 -12.04 -23.58
C GLY A 189 -7.23 -10.87 -23.11
N MET A 190 -6.15 -10.59 -23.84
CA MET A 190 -5.28 -9.44 -23.56
C MET A 190 -6.02 -8.11 -23.66
N PHE A 191 -6.83 -7.91 -24.72
CA PHE A 191 -7.61 -6.69 -24.87
C PHE A 191 -8.58 -6.52 -23.70
N ASN A 192 -9.27 -7.60 -23.33
CA ASN A 192 -10.23 -7.60 -22.23
C ASN A 192 -9.59 -7.27 -20.87
N GLU A 193 -8.53 -7.98 -20.48
CA GLU A 193 -7.80 -7.72 -19.22
C GLU A 193 -7.15 -6.33 -19.21
N GLY A 194 -6.54 -5.92 -20.32
CA GLY A 194 -5.86 -4.63 -20.42
C GLY A 194 -6.80 -3.43 -20.29
N VAL A 195 -7.95 -3.46 -20.98
CA VAL A 195 -8.95 -2.39 -20.90
C VAL A 195 -9.63 -2.38 -19.53
N ALA A 196 -9.98 -3.54 -18.98
CA ALA A 196 -10.56 -3.64 -17.64
C ALA A 196 -9.60 -3.04 -16.58
N MET A 197 -8.32 -3.41 -16.63
CA MET A 197 -7.32 -2.88 -15.70
C MET A 197 -7.06 -1.39 -15.90
N PHE A 198 -7.04 -0.90 -17.15
CA PHE A 198 -6.92 0.52 -17.45
C PHE A 198 -8.06 1.33 -16.80
N LEU A 199 -9.31 0.90 -16.98
CA LEU A 199 -10.48 1.55 -16.39
C LEU A 199 -10.48 1.46 -14.86
N LEU A 200 -10.09 0.31 -14.31
CA LEU A 200 -9.93 0.14 -12.87
C LEU A 200 -8.91 1.15 -12.31
N MET A 201 -7.73 1.27 -12.91
CA MET A 201 -6.72 2.25 -12.45
C MET A 201 -7.22 3.69 -12.55
N LEU A 202 -7.91 4.07 -13.64
CA LEU A 202 -8.51 5.39 -13.74
C LEU A 202 -9.53 5.65 -12.63
N GLY A 203 -10.38 4.67 -12.30
CA GLY A 203 -11.33 4.76 -11.19
C GLY A 203 -10.63 4.88 -9.84
N ILE A 204 -9.58 4.11 -9.60
CA ILE A 204 -8.74 4.24 -8.41
C ILE A 204 -8.20 5.66 -8.30
N TYR A 205 -7.61 6.21 -9.37
CA TYR A 205 -7.07 7.56 -9.33
C TYR A 205 -8.14 8.64 -9.12
N ALA A 206 -9.26 8.54 -9.83
CA ALA A 206 -10.37 9.48 -9.71
C ALA A 206 -10.92 9.56 -8.28
N PHE A 207 -11.00 8.43 -7.57
CA PHE A 207 -11.56 8.39 -6.22
C PHE A 207 -10.51 8.48 -5.10
N ALA A 208 -9.26 8.08 -5.34
CA ALA A 208 -8.21 8.08 -4.32
C ALA A 208 -7.35 9.36 -4.31
N THR A 209 -7.20 10.05 -5.44
CA THR A 209 -6.27 11.19 -5.57
C THR A 209 -6.96 12.56 -5.62
N THR A 210 -8.28 12.59 -5.69
CA THR A 210 -9.09 13.82 -5.66
C THR A 210 -9.58 14.13 -4.24
N ALA A 211 -10.40 15.18 -4.08
CA ALA A 211 -11.04 15.50 -2.80
C ALA A 211 -11.85 14.33 -2.20
N ILE A 212 -12.35 13.41 -3.05
CA ILE A 212 -13.05 12.19 -2.63
C ILE A 212 -12.12 11.29 -1.80
N GLY A 213 -10.82 11.26 -2.13
CA GLY A 213 -9.81 10.41 -1.49
C GLY A 213 -9.60 10.71 0.01
N ASN A 214 -10.02 11.90 0.45
CA ASN A 214 -9.97 12.33 1.85
C ASN A 214 -11.11 11.74 2.70
N VAL A 215 -12.14 11.16 2.07
CA VAL A 215 -13.32 10.62 2.75
C VAL A 215 -13.39 9.11 2.56
N TYR A 216 -12.77 8.35 3.46
CA TYR A 216 -12.67 6.89 3.35
C TYR A 216 -14.02 6.17 3.12
N PRO A 217 -15.11 6.48 3.88
CA PRO A 217 -16.40 5.82 3.70
C PRO A 217 -17.06 6.10 2.35
N VAL A 218 -16.56 7.06 1.56
CA VAL A 218 -17.04 7.38 0.21
C VAL A 218 -16.10 6.78 -0.84
N LYS A 219 -14.78 6.97 -0.68
CA LYS A 219 -13.81 6.51 -1.69
C LYS A 219 -13.81 4.98 -1.85
N GLN A 220 -13.82 4.24 -0.74
CA GLN A 220 -13.60 2.79 -0.79
C GLN A 220 -14.79 2.05 -1.42
N PRO A 221 -16.06 2.37 -1.09
CA PRO A 221 -17.20 1.80 -1.81
C PRO A 221 -17.20 2.13 -3.32
N LEU A 222 -16.79 3.34 -3.71
CA LEU A 222 -16.73 3.72 -5.12
C LEU A 222 -15.66 2.94 -5.88
N ILE A 223 -14.46 2.79 -5.30
CA ILE A 223 -13.40 1.95 -5.89
C ILE A 223 -13.86 0.50 -5.99
N ALA A 224 -14.48 -0.04 -4.96
CA ALA A 224 -15.01 -1.40 -4.98
C ALA A 224 -16.13 -1.60 -6.01
N ALA A 225 -16.97 -0.58 -6.22
CA ALA A 225 -17.98 -0.57 -7.27
C ALA A 225 -17.35 -0.55 -8.67
N VAL A 226 -16.23 0.17 -8.88
CA VAL A 226 -15.48 0.14 -10.13
C VAL A 226 -14.89 -1.25 -10.38
N ILE A 227 -14.27 -1.88 -9.37
CA ILE A 227 -13.78 -3.26 -9.48
C ILE A 227 -14.91 -4.18 -9.92
N ARG A 228 -16.07 -4.10 -9.24
CA ARG A 228 -17.22 -4.93 -9.58
C ARG A 228 -17.77 -4.66 -10.98
N ALA A 229 -17.84 -3.41 -11.39
CA ALA A 229 -18.26 -3.03 -12.74
C ALA A 229 -17.32 -3.63 -13.79
N CYS A 230 -16.01 -3.57 -13.56
CA CYS A 230 -15.05 -4.17 -14.48
C CYS A 230 -15.21 -5.70 -14.54
N ILE A 231 -15.43 -6.37 -13.40
CA ILE A 231 -15.76 -7.81 -13.36
C ILE A 231 -17.00 -8.13 -14.19
N PHE A 232 -18.05 -7.32 -14.07
CA PHE A 232 -19.32 -7.54 -14.75
C PHE A 232 -19.22 -7.31 -16.27
N TYR A 233 -18.65 -6.19 -16.70
CA TYR A 233 -18.64 -5.80 -18.11
C TYR A 233 -17.53 -6.44 -18.94
N PHE A 234 -16.42 -6.85 -18.31
CA PHE A 234 -15.30 -7.50 -18.97
C PHE A 234 -15.26 -9.01 -18.66
N GLY A 235 -16.41 -9.63 -18.38
CA GLY A 235 -16.58 -11.02 -17.95
C GLY A 235 -15.98 -12.11 -18.85
N THR A 236 -15.57 -11.79 -20.08
CA THR A 236 -15.11 -12.75 -21.11
C THR A 236 -13.91 -13.62 -20.71
N THR A 237 -13.07 -13.16 -19.79
CA THR A 237 -11.97 -13.95 -19.17
C THR A 237 -12.18 -14.22 -17.68
N GLY A 238 -13.37 -13.90 -17.14
CA GLY A 238 -13.59 -13.76 -15.70
C GLY A 238 -12.58 -12.78 -15.11
N PRO A 239 -12.63 -11.49 -15.49
CA PRO A 239 -11.46 -10.65 -15.64
C PRO A 239 -10.72 -10.59 -14.30
N ALA A 240 -9.50 -11.08 -14.31
CA ALA A 240 -8.72 -11.13 -13.10
C ALA A 240 -8.39 -9.70 -12.66
N MET A 241 -7.98 -8.87 -13.64
CA MET A 241 -7.34 -7.55 -13.46
C MET A 241 -6.16 -7.59 -12.47
N ASN A 242 -5.75 -8.78 -12.06
CA ASN A 242 -4.88 -9.04 -10.94
C ASN A 242 -4.04 -10.26 -11.32
N PRO A 243 -2.79 -10.02 -11.76
CA PRO A 243 -1.93 -11.09 -12.23
C PRO A 243 -1.69 -12.19 -11.18
N ALA A 244 -1.60 -11.82 -9.90
CA ALA A 244 -1.43 -12.76 -8.80
C ALA A 244 -2.69 -13.61 -8.58
N LEU A 245 -3.87 -13.00 -8.63
CA LEU A 245 -5.15 -13.72 -8.50
C LEU A 245 -5.32 -14.78 -9.58
N GLY A 246 -5.19 -14.40 -10.86
CA GLY A 246 -5.36 -15.33 -11.98
C GLY A 246 -4.33 -16.47 -11.95
N THR A 247 -3.08 -16.17 -11.59
CA THR A 247 -2.00 -17.18 -11.55
C THR A 247 -2.13 -18.13 -10.37
N THR A 248 -2.47 -17.62 -9.18
CA THR A 248 -2.63 -18.46 -8.00
C THR A 248 -3.90 -19.32 -8.06
N TRP A 249 -4.96 -18.83 -8.75
CA TRP A 249 -6.12 -19.66 -9.10
C TRP A 249 -5.71 -20.83 -10.02
N ALA A 250 -5.00 -20.54 -11.12
CA ALA A 250 -4.57 -21.57 -12.05
C ALA A 250 -3.62 -22.59 -11.39
N PHE A 251 -2.73 -22.12 -10.52
CA PHE A 251 -1.86 -22.96 -9.69
C PHE A 251 -2.67 -23.92 -8.83
N TYR A 252 -3.67 -23.41 -8.09
CA TYR A 252 -4.55 -24.20 -7.23
C TYR A 252 -5.38 -25.22 -8.03
N LYS A 253 -5.98 -24.80 -9.15
CA LYS A 253 -6.87 -25.64 -9.99
C LYS A 253 -6.14 -26.77 -10.70
N SER A 254 -4.85 -26.65 -10.96
CA SER A 254 -4.06 -27.60 -11.76
C SER A 254 -4.01 -29.05 -11.24
N GLN A 255 -4.59 -29.35 -10.07
CA GLN A 255 -4.55 -30.62 -9.31
C GLN A 255 -3.13 -31.07 -8.89
N SER A 256 -2.10 -30.79 -9.69
CA SER A 256 -0.69 -31.05 -9.39
C SER A 256 0.02 -29.88 -8.71
N THR A 257 -0.68 -28.79 -8.38
CA THR A 257 -0.10 -27.55 -7.82
C THR A 257 1.07 -27.04 -8.67
N ALA A 258 0.88 -26.99 -9.98
CA ALA A 258 1.87 -26.52 -10.94
C ALA A 258 1.47 -25.13 -11.46
N PHE A 259 2.46 -24.25 -11.62
CA PHE A 259 2.22 -22.97 -12.29
C PHE A 259 1.89 -23.19 -13.77
N PRO A 260 1.09 -22.29 -14.38
CA PRO A 260 0.85 -22.29 -15.81
C PRO A 260 2.16 -22.30 -16.59
N THR A 261 2.26 -23.14 -17.61
CA THR A 261 3.41 -23.16 -18.54
C THR A 261 3.09 -22.48 -19.87
N ASP A 262 1.80 -22.22 -20.12
CA ASP A 262 1.34 -21.52 -21.32
C ASP A 262 1.72 -20.03 -21.27
N ALA A 263 2.39 -19.57 -22.33
CA ALA A 263 2.74 -18.16 -22.47
C ALA A 263 1.50 -17.26 -22.62
N GLY A 264 0.39 -17.80 -23.15
CA GLY A 264 -0.88 -17.09 -23.26
C GLY A 264 -1.41 -16.63 -21.91
N HIS A 265 -1.34 -17.47 -20.87
CA HIS A 265 -1.71 -17.11 -19.49
C HIS A 265 -0.97 -15.84 -19.02
N TYR A 266 0.35 -15.80 -19.19
CA TYR A 266 1.16 -14.67 -18.76
C TYR A 266 0.95 -13.43 -19.64
N ALA A 267 0.77 -13.61 -20.95
CA ALA A 267 0.45 -12.49 -21.85
C ALA A 267 -0.87 -11.81 -21.47
N ILE A 268 -1.90 -12.59 -21.17
CA ILE A 268 -3.25 -12.12 -20.81
C ILE A 268 -3.23 -11.47 -19.41
N TYR A 269 -2.89 -12.25 -18.38
CA TYR A 269 -3.07 -11.80 -16.99
C TYR A 269 -1.95 -10.92 -16.47
N TRP A 270 -0.72 -11.06 -16.95
CA TRP A 270 0.41 -10.22 -16.51
C TRP A 270 0.65 -9.10 -17.50
N GLY A 271 0.99 -9.44 -18.75
CA GLY A 271 1.38 -8.47 -19.76
C GLY A 271 0.31 -7.41 -20.02
N ALA A 272 -0.91 -7.86 -20.33
CA ALA A 272 -2.01 -6.95 -20.65
C ALA A 272 -2.46 -6.10 -19.45
N ALA A 273 -2.63 -6.72 -18.27
CA ALA A 273 -3.04 -5.99 -17.08
C ALA A 273 -1.99 -4.94 -16.66
N MET A 274 -0.69 -5.30 -16.63
CA MET A 274 0.38 -4.36 -16.30
C MET A 274 0.49 -3.23 -17.33
N ALA A 275 0.32 -3.52 -18.63
CA ALA A 275 0.29 -2.51 -19.67
C ALA A 275 -0.90 -1.55 -19.50
N GLY A 276 -2.11 -2.08 -19.26
CA GLY A 276 -3.31 -1.27 -19.00
C GLY A 276 -3.14 -0.37 -17.78
N ALA A 277 -2.57 -0.89 -16.70
CA ALA A 277 -2.30 -0.13 -15.49
C ALA A 277 -1.26 0.99 -15.73
N ALA A 278 -0.14 0.68 -16.40
CA ALA A 278 0.90 1.65 -16.73
C ALA A 278 0.39 2.77 -17.65
N VAL A 279 -0.40 2.44 -18.67
CA VAL A 279 -0.99 3.44 -19.58
C VAL A 279 -1.96 4.35 -18.83
N ALA A 280 -2.81 3.80 -17.94
CA ALA A 280 -3.70 4.61 -17.10
C ALA A 280 -2.92 5.56 -16.18
N THR A 281 -1.84 5.08 -15.57
CA THR A 281 -0.93 5.89 -14.76
C THR A 281 -0.34 7.04 -15.56
N LEU A 282 0.26 6.76 -16.72
CA LEU A 282 0.89 7.80 -17.53
C LEU A 282 -0.12 8.84 -17.99
N LEU A 283 -1.30 8.40 -18.45
CA LEU A 283 -2.38 9.30 -18.83
C LEU A 283 -2.80 10.20 -17.67
N TRP A 284 -3.06 9.62 -16.49
CA TRP A 284 -3.44 10.39 -15.32
C TRP A 284 -2.35 11.38 -14.90
N SER A 285 -1.10 10.94 -14.88
CA SER A 285 0.07 11.75 -14.55
C SER A 285 0.26 12.94 -15.50
N VAL A 286 0.00 12.75 -16.80
CA VAL A 286 -0.01 13.84 -17.80
C VAL A 286 -1.16 14.82 -17.53
N VAL A 287 -2.38 14.32 -17.34
CA VAL A 287 -3.57 15.17 -17.18
C VAL A 287 -3.52 16.00 -15.90
N THR A 288 -2.92 15.44 -14.84
CA THR A 288 -2.87 16.09 -13.52
C THR A 288 -1.53 16.74 -13.20
N SER A 289 -0.54 16.62 -14.08
CA SER A 289 0.85 17.03 -13.82
C SER A 289 1.36 16.46 -12.49
N THR A 290 1.23 15.14 -12.32
CA THR A 290 1.71 14.42 -11.13
C THR A 290 2.65 13.27 -11.49
N GLY A 291 3.23 12.61 -10.49
CA GLY A 291 4.06 11.41 -10.69
C GLY A 291 5.31 11.72 -11.53
N PRO A 292 5.54 11.02 -12.65
CA PRO A 292 6.71 11.27 -13.51
C PRO A 292 6.70 12.65 -14.20
N PHE A 293 5.55 13.33 -14.29
CA PHE A 293 5.37 14.62 -14.96
C PHE A 293 5.02 15.77 -14.01
N GLY A 294 5.02 15.51 -12.69
CA GLY A 294 4.90 16.59 -11.72
C GLY A 294 6.18 17.41 -11.64
N GLU A 295 6.04 18.70 -11.32
CA GLU A 295 7.17 19.49 -10.86
C GLU A 295 7.80 18.80 -9.64
N ASP A 296 9.12 18.89 -9.45
CA ASP A 296 9.83 18.38 -8.27
C ASP A 296 9.43 19.20 -7.01
N THR A 297 8.17 19.11 -6.63
CA THR A 297 7.68 19.48 -5.31
C THR A 297 8.20 18.44 -4.34
N ALA A 298 8.69 18.91 -3.21
CA ALA A 298 9.37 18.22 -2.10
C ALA A 298 8.59 17.07 -1.40
N ASP A 299 7.88 16.22 -2.15
CA ASP A 299 7.00 15.15 -1.68
C ASP A 299 7.36 13.75 -2.23
N LYS A 300 8.57 13.60 -2.81
CA LYS A 300 9.19 12.26 -2.85
C LYS A 300 9.44 11.83 -1.40
N ALA A 301 8.96 10.65 -1.01
CA ALA A 301 9.39 10.02 0.23
C ALA A 301 10.92 9.95 0.15
N PRO A 302 11.66 10.56 1.08
CA PRO A 302 13.11 10.61 0.96
C PRO A 302 13.70 9.21 1.09
N ASP A 303 14.46 8.74 0.09
CA ASP A 303 15.09 7.41 0.12
C ASP A 303 16.35 7.39 0.99
N THR A 304 16.92 8.57 1.28
CA THR A 304 18.14 8.77 2.05
C THR A 304 18.00 9.89 3.09
N LEU A 305 18.84 9.85 4.13
CA LEU A 305 18.88 10.91 5.15
C LEU A 305 19.13 12.31 4.54
N ARG A 306 19.96 12.35 3.49
CA ARG A 306 20.26 13.57 2.74
C ARG A 306 19.05 14.16 2.03
N ASP A 307 18.18 13.30 1.49
CA ASP A 307 16.95 13.75 0.85
C ASP A 307 15.99 14.34 1.91
N VAL A 308 15.86 13.70 3.08
CA VAL A 308 15.03 14.23 4.19
C VAL A 308 15.52 15.62 4.58
N TRP A 309 16.83 15.77 4.72
CA TRP A 309 17.44 17.04 5.08
C TRP A 309 17.28 18.11 4.01
N SER A 310 17.47 17.76 2.75
CA SER A 310 17.30 18.70 1.63
C SER A 310 15.87 19.24 1.58
N HIS A 311 14.88 18.38 1.83
CA HIS A 311 13.48 18.78 1.92
C HIS A 311 13.21 19.65 3.16
N HIS A 312 13.79 19.31 4.30
CA HIS A 312 13.69 20.10 5.52
C HIS A 312 14.23 21.53 5.33
N VAL A 313 15.45 21.65 4.75
CA VAL A 313 16.08 22.95 4.45
C VAL A 313 15.26 23.73 3.43
N LYS A 314 14.70 23.07 2.41
CA LYS A 314 13.79 23.70 1.45
C LYS A 314 12.53 24.25 2.12
N ARG A 315 11.86 23.48 2.99
CA ARG A 315 10.68 23.96 3.74
C ARG A 315 11.02 25.09 4.71
N LEU A 316 12.21 25.04 5.30
CA LEU A 316 12.72 26.08 6.20
C LEU A 316 12.96 27.40 5.44
N THR A 317 13.54 27.33 4.24
CA THR A 317 13.79 28.48 3.35
C THR A 317 12.51 29.03 2.73
N GLU A 318 11.57 28.17 2.34
CA GLU A 318 10.22 28.53 1.85
C GLU A 318 9.27 29.05 2.96
N ARG A 319 9.70 29.02 4.22
CA ARG A 319 8.93 29.48 5.40
C ARG A 319 7.61 28.75 5.63
N LYS A 320 7.56 27.46 5.29
CA LYS A 320 6.38 26.61 5.53
C LYS A 320 6.40 26.08 6.95
N THR A 321 6.19 26.95 7.94
CA THR A 321 6.31 26.65 9.38
C THR A 321 5.56 25.38 9.81
N ASP A 322 4.32 25.22 9.35
CA ASP A 322 3.50 24.06 9.69
C ASP A 322 4.03 22.75 9.09
N GLU A 323 4.73 22.82 7.96
CA GLU A 323 5.37 21.67 7.33
C GLU A 323 6.72 21.35 7.99
N VAL A 324 7.52 22.37 8.30
CA VAL A 324 8.78 22.20 9.05
C VAL A 324 8.51 21.54 10.41
N LEU A 325 7.44 21.93 11.10
CA LEU A 325 7.06 21.32 12.39
C LEU A 325 6.74 19.82 12.27
N ARG A 326 6.26 19.36 11.10
CA ARG A 326 6.00 17.94 10.85
C ARG A 326 7.28 17.12 10.72
N ASP A 327 8.42 17.74 10.48
CA ASP A 327 9.71 17.05 10.38
C ASP A 327 10.25 16.62 11.75
N PHE A 328 9.74 17.21 12.84
CA PHE A 328 10.19 16.93 14.20
C PHE A 328 9.38 15.81 14.88
N ALA A 329 10.06 15.04 15.73
CA ALA A 329 9.40 14.12 16.65
C ALA A 329 8.63 14.90 17.75
N PRO A 330 7.56 14.35 18.33
CA PRO A 330 6.77 15.04 19.36
C PRO A 330 7.57 15.51 20.58
N ASN A 331 8.68 14.82 20.89
CA ASN A 331 9.57 15.08 22.02
C ASN A 331 10.92 15.68 21.59
N ALA A 332 11.00 16.25 20.38
CA ALA A 332 12.23 16.78 19.83
C ALA A 332 12.80 17.92 20.69
N LYS A 333 14.13 17.94 20.83
CA LYS A 333 14.86 19.00 21.54
C LYS A 333 15.52 19.94 20.55
N VAL A 334 15.09 21.20 20.56
CA VAL A 334 15.64 22.25 19.70
C VAL A 334 16.46 23.20 20.57
N THR A 335 17.74 23.39 20.23
CA THR A 335 18.63 24.32 20.92
C THR A 335 19.14 25.35 19.92
N VAL A 336 19.04 26.63 20.26
CA VAL A 336 19.65 27.71 19.46
C VAL A 336 20.60 28.48 20.36
N GLN A 337 21.88 28.49 20.00
CA GLN A 337 22.95 29.15 20.74
C GLN A 337 23.50 30.32 19.93
N TYR A 338 23.52 31.50 20.56
CA TYR A 338 24.09 32.72 20.00
C TYR A 338 25.48 32.97 20.57
N LEU A 339 26.47 33.13 19.71
CA LEU A 339 27.83 33.52 20.09
C LEU A 339 28.07 34.98 19.66
N PRO A 340 27.98 35.97 20.57
CA PRO A 340 28.46 37.32 20.29
C PRO A 340 30.00 37.35 20.24
N GLU A 341 30.59 38.30 19.49
CA GLU A 341 32.05 38.53 19.41
C GLU A 341 32.73 38.64 20.79
N ASN A 342 32.01 39.11 21.81
CA ASN A 342 32.49 39.22 23.19
C ASN A 342 31.47 38.64 24.20
N SER A 343 31.61 37.33 24.45
CA SER A 343 31.17 36.57 25.63
C SER A 343 29.94 37.06 26.45
N ARG A 344 28.77 36.47 26.17
CA ARG A 344 27.89 35.70 27.09
C ARG A 344 26.65 35.29 26.31
N GLY A 345 26.66 34.06 25.79
CA GLY A 345 25.55 33.52 25.02
C GLY A 345 24.30 33.34 25.89
N THR A 346 23.16 33.79 25.40
CA THR A 346 21.85 33.39 25.93
C THR A 346 21.61 31.94 25.53
N ASP A 347 21.77 31.03 26.49
CA ASP A 347 21.45 29.60 26.33
C ASP A 347 19.92 29.43 26.35
N VAL A 348 19.29 29.41 25.18
CA VAL A 348 17.85 29.14 25.07
C VAL A 348 17.64 27.63 25.05
N ARG A 349 17.58 27.03 26.25
CA ARG A 349 17.16 25.63 26.43
C ARG A 349 15.66 25.59 26.65
N SER A 350 14.93 24.98 25.72
CA SER A 350 13.53 24.63 25.96
C SER A 350 13.23 23.25 25.39
N THR A 351 12.36 22.52 26.10
CA THR A 351 11.85 21.20 25.71
C THR A 351 10.62 21.31 24.80
N ASP A 352 10.17 22.53 24.51
CA ASP A 352 9.06 22.82 23.60
C ASP A 352 9.63 23.20 22.23
N ALA A 353 9.62 22.22 21.32
CA ALA A 353 10.12 22.38 19.95
C ALA A 353 9.38 23.51 19.21
N LYS A 354 8.08 23.71 19.47
CA LYS A 354 7.29 24.76 18.81
C LYS A 354 7.76 26.14 19.23
N LYS A 355 7.92 26.36 20.55
CA LYS A 355 8.39 27.64 21.09
C LYS A 355 9.80 28.00 20.61
N ASN A 356 10.69 27.01 20.46
CA ASN A 356 12.07 27.25 20.00
C ASN A 356 12.17 27.40 18.48
N LEU A 357 11.31 26.70 17.73
CA LEU A 357 11.17 26.92 16.30
C LEU A 357 10.58 28.30 16.02
N GLU A 358 9.64 28.80 16.81
CA GLU A 358 9.19 30.20 16.72
C GLU A 358 10.34 31.19 16.95
N VAL A 359 11.26 30.92 17.88
CA VAL A 359 12.48 31.73 18.06
C VAL A 359 13.40 31.65 16.84
N LEU A 360 13.62 30.45 16.29
CA LEU A 360 14.39 30.25 15.07
C LEU A 360 13.73 30.95 13.87
N PHE A 361 12.42 30.81 13.67
CA PHE A 361 11.65 31.46 12.62
C PHE A 361 11.62 32.98 12.79
N ASN A 362 11.51 33.48 14.01
CA ASN A 362 11.63 34.92 14.31
C ASN A 362 13.04 35.44 14.00
N PHE A 363 14.08 34.64 14.26
CA PHE A 363 15.45 34.95 13.83
C PHE A 363 15.58 34.95 12.29
N LEU A 364 14.99 33.96 11.62
CA LEU A 364 14.96 33.85 10.17
C LEU A 364 14.01 34.85 9.50
N LYS A 365 13.24 35.62 10.28
CA LYS A 365 12.23 36.56 9.77
C LYS A 365 12.89 37.63 8.90
N GLY A 366 12.60 37.57 7.60
CA GLY A 366 13.13 38.49 6.60
C GLY A 366 14.46 38.07 5.94
N LEU A 367 14.91 36.82 6.11
CA LEU A 367 15.91 36.19 5.23
C LEU A 367 15.20 35.58 4.01
N ARG A 368 15.62 35.94 2.80
CA ARG A 368 15.14 35.32 1.56
C ARG A 368 15.99 34.09 1.24
N GLU A 369 15.52 33.24 0.34
CA GLU A 369 16.24 32.01 -0.04
C GLU A 369 17.65 32.32 -0.56
N GLU A 370 17.77 33.37 -1.38
CA GLU A 370 19.04 33.86 -1.91
C GLU A 370 20.01 34.39 -0.84
N ASP A 371 19.53 34.64 0.38
CA ASP A 371 20.36 35.15 1.48
C ASP A 371 21.08 34.02 2.24
N VAL A 372 20.65 32.76 2.11
CA VAL A 372 21.23 31.60 2.81
C VAL A 372 22.15 30.83 1.87
N ILE A 373 23.44 30.86 2.18
CA ILE A 373 24.46 30.15 1.40
C ILE A 373 24.88 28.91 2.19
N ALA A 374 24.47 27.74 1.70
CA ALA A 374 25.00 26.47 2.18
C ALA A 374 26.51 26.42 1.89
N THR A 375 27.31 26.22 2.93
CA THR A 375 28.76 26.08 2.82
C THR A 375 29.19 24.62 2.83
N ASP A 376 28.53 23.77 3.62
CA ASP A 376 28.80 22.34 3.66
C ASP A 376 27.62 21.54 4.23
N VAL A 377 27.47 20.28 3.77
CA VAL A 377 26.51 19.30 4.27
C VAL A 377 27.25 17.97 4.44
N GLU A 378 27.47 17.56 5.68
CA GLU A 378 28.18 16.33 6.03
C GLU A 378 27.26 15.36 6.79
N GLU A 379 27.21 14.11 6.33
CA GLU A 379 26.57 13.01 7.06
C GLU A 379 27.57 12.45 8.08
N LEU A 380 27.43 12.85 9.34
CA LEU A 380 28.31 12.37 10.41
C LEU A 380 28.03 10.91 10.78
N SER A 381 26.80 10.44 10.55
CA SER A 381 26.37 9.06 10.73
C SER A 381 25.08 8.77 9.94
N GLU A 382 24.61 7.53 9.95
CA GLU A 382 23.32 7.11 9.35
C GLU A 382 22.10 7.89 9.88
N THR A 383 22.24 8.65 10.97
CA THR A 383 21.16 9.40 11.63
C THR A 383 21.52 10.84 11.96
N THR A 384 22.69 11.33 11.56
CA THR A 384 23.17 12.66 11.98
C THR A 384 23.70 13.46 10.80
N ILE A 385 23.18 14.67 10.63
CA ILE A 385 23.66 15.64 9.65
C ILE A 385 24.28 16.83 10.35
N LEU A 386 25.45 17.23 9.86
CA LEU A 386 26.09 18.51 10.10
C LEU A 386 25.84 19.40 8.87
N TYR A 387 25.31 20.58 9.12
CA TYR A 387 25.04 21.57 8.09
C TYR A 387 25.66 22.89 8.47
N THR A 388 26.55 23.40 7.62
CA THR A 388 27.19 24.70 7.83
C THR A 388 26.72 25.66 6.76
N TRP A 389 26.24 26.83 7.18
CA TRP A 389 25.69 27.85 6.28
C TRP A 389 26.05 29.26 6.72
N ARG A 390 25.92 30.21 5.81
CA ARG A 390 26.17 31.63 6.05
C ARG A 390 25.00 32.46 5.55
N ALA A 391 24.82 33.64 6.14
CA ALA A 391 23.87 34.62 5.66
C ALA A 391 24.49 36.03 5.69
N PRO A 392 25.28 36.39 4.66
CA PRO A 392 26.03 37.65 4.63
C PRO A 392 25.15 38.88 4.79
N SER A 393 23.93 38.88 4.24
CA SER A 393 22.97 39.99 4.36
C SER A 393 22.51 40.26 5.79
N ARG A 394 22.81 39.36 6.74
CA ARG A 394 22.51 39.50 8.18
C ARG A 394 23.74 39.58 9.07
N LYS A 395 24.93 39.82 8.51
CA LYS A 395 26.20 39.74 9.25
C LYS A 395 26.38 38.40 9.96
N LEU A 396 25.84 37.32 9.38
CA LEU A 396 26.04 35.98 9.92
C LEU A 396 27.34 35.42 9.34
N ALA A 397 28.39 35.36 10.15
CA ALA A 397 29.71 34.88 9.75
C ALA A 397 29.66 33.40 9.38
N ASN A 398 29.07 32.60 10.27
CA ASN A 398 28.88 31.16 10.16
C ASN A 398 27.72 30.74 11.06
N ALA A 399 26.92 29.80 10.59
CA ALA A 399 26.03 29.01 11.42
C ALA A 399 26.26 27.53 11.18
N THR A 400 26.24 26.77 12.27
CA THR A 400 26.38 25.32 12.26
C THR A 400 25.13 24.71 12.85
N THR A 401 24.52 23.80 12.11
CA THR A 401 23.34 23.06 12.50
C THR A 401 23.67 21.58 12.59
N ILE A 402 23.35 20.96 13.71
CA ILE A 402 23.42 19.51 13.90
C ILE A 402 22.01 18.99 14.09
N ALA A 403 21.56 18.12 13.19
CA ALA A 403 20.26 17.45 13.26
C ALA A 403 20.44 15.95 13.45
N VAL A 404 19.73 15.39 14.44
CA VAL A 404 19.72 13.95 14.75
C VAL A 404 18.33 13.39 14.51
N PHE A 405 18.26 12.27 13.80
CA PHE A 405 17.03 11.64 13.32
C PHE A 405 16.74 10.33 14.06
N ASP A 406 15.46 10.00 14.22
CA ASP A 406 15.03 8.67 14.64
C ASP A 406 14.91 7.69 13.45
N SER A 407 14.50 6.46 13.74
CA SER A 407 14.26 5.41 12.73
C SER A 407 13.15 5.73 11.74
N ASN A 408 12.27 6.70 12.05
CA ASN A 408 11.21 7.19 11.16
C ASN A 408 11.63 8.46 10.41
N LEU A 409 12.92 8.80 10.45
CA LEU A 409 13.49 10.01 9.84
C LEU A 409 12.85 11.30 10.37
N LYS A 410 12.42 11.30 11.64
CA LYS A 410 11.98 12.50 12.36
C LYS A 410 13.13 13.09 13.15
N ILE A 411 13.24 14.42 13.13
CA ILE A 411 14.26 15.14 13.88
C ILE A 411 13.94 15.04 15.39
N THR A 412 14.84 14.43 16.15
CA THR A 412 14.75 14.29 17.61
C THR A 412 15.62 15.29 18.34
N ARG A 413 16.72 15.74 17.72
CA ARG A 413 17.57 16.82 18.24
C ARG A 413 17.96 17.76 17.12
N TYR A 414 17.92 19.04 17.39
CA TYR A 414 18.27 20.09 16.43
C TYR A 414 19.02 21.20 17.15
N ASN A 415 20.32 21.29 16.94
CA ASN A 415 21.17 22.28 17.58
C ASN A 415 21.68 23.25 16.52
N VAL A 416 21.40 24.54 16.68
CA VAL A 416 21.89 25.60 15.81
C VAL A 416 22.81 26.50 16.63
N THR A 417 24.06 26.62 16.20
CA THR A 417 25.03 27.56 16.74
C THR A 417 25.27 28.66 15.72
N VAL A 418 25.06 29.90 16.12
CA VAL A 418 25.06 31.08 15.26
C VAL A 418 26.20 32.01 15.70
N LEU A 419 27.11 32.34 14.78
CA LEU A 419 28.22 33.27 14.98
C LEU A 419 28.02 34.51 14.10
N PHE A 420 27.89 35.68 14.74
CA PHE A 420 27.77 36.96 14.03
C PHE A 420 29.15 37.57 13.71
N GLN A 421 29.19 38.37 12.65
CA GLN A 421 30.28 39.28 12.28
C GLN A 421 30.12 40.64 12.96
#